data_AF-C5L5T0-F1
#
_entry.id   AF-C5L5T0-F1
#
_cell.length_a   1.000
_cell.length_b   1.000
_cell.length_c   1.000
_cell.angle_alpha   90.00
_cell.angle_beta   90.00
_cell.angle_gamma   90.00
#
_symmetry.space_group_name_H-M   'P 1'
#
loop_
_entity.id
_entity.type
_entity.pdbx_description
1 polymer ?
#
loop_
_entity_poly.entity_id
_entity_poly.type
_entity_poly.pdbx_seq_one_letter_code
_entity_poly.pdbx_strand_id
1 'polypeptide(L)'
;MSRYEEMMAAVPGCVEAIRKCNKDGSFACTKAFLQCNRALFSPYQEKGLNPYDMRQKCEHPPLCYDFSHIDKFLNDKKVQEELGVNTKWQECNTLVNILFNWDFMHNFHQLLSDQIESGTRVLIYVGDVDYSCNWIGNKKWALNLEWQGQEQFNKQEDRDYKNTSGKVAGKVRSVTLDNGGQFSFMQRGWAYGADGPAGGISPYAQRLPR
;
A
#
# COMPACT_ATOMS: atom_id res chain seq x y z
N MET A 1 -25.89 5.34 -16.62
CA MET A 1 -24.71 5.75 -15.84
C MET A 1 -23.68 4.63 -15.97
N SER A 2 -22.46 4.94 -16.37
CA SER A 2 -21.37 3.97 -16.43
C SER A 2 -20.86 3.63 -15.03
N ARG A 3 -20.17 2.48 -14.86
CA ARG A 3 -19.54 2.14 -13.58
C ARG A 3 -18.56 3.22 -13.08
N TYR A 4 -17.86 3.87 -13.99
CA TYR A 4 -16.98 5.00 -13.66
C TYR A 4 -17.77 6.18 -13.08
N GLU A 5 -18.88 6.56 -13.72
CA GLU A 5 -19.74 7.65 -13.24
C GLU A 5 -20.35 7.34 -11.87
N GLU A 6 -20.76 6.09 -11.63
CA GLU A 6 -21.24 5.64 -10.32
C GLU A 6 -20.18 5.78 -9.22
N MET A 7 -18.96 5.31 -9.50
CA MET A 7 -17.84 5.43 -8.56
C MET A 7 -17.51 6.90 -8.28
N MET A 8 -17.46 7.74 -9.31
CA MET A 8 -17.20 9.18 -9.17
C MET A 8 -18.29 9.88 -8.35
N ALA A 9 -19.57 9.54 -8.56
CA ALA A 9 -20.67 10.09 -7.79
C ALA A 9 -20.61 9.68 -6.30
N ALA A 10 -20.01 8.53 -5.98
CA ALA A 10 -19.86 8.06 -4.60
C ALA A 10 -18.68 8.69 -3.85
N VAL A 11 -17.68 9.26 -4.54
CA VAL A 11 -16.46 9.83 -3.92
C VAL A 11 -16.79 10.86 -2.83
N PRO A 12 -17.63 11.89 -3.05
CA PRO A 12 -17.90 12.90 -2.02
C PRO A 12 -18.45 12.29 -0.73
N GLY A 13 -19.36 11.33 -0.84
CA GLY A 13 -19.95 10.64 0.31
C GLY A 13 -18.92 9.80 1.06
N CYS A 14 -18.02 9.11 0.35
CA CYS A 14 -16.93 8.36 0.97
C CYS A 14 -15.95 9.28 1.72
N VAL A 15 -15.49 10.36 1.07
CA VAL A 15 -14.57 11.34 1.68
C VAL A 15 -15.19 11.92 2.96
N GLU A 16 -16.47 12.27 2.93
CA GLU A 16 -17.14 12.80 4.12
C GLU A 16 -17.28 11.76 5.24
N ALA A 17 -17.55 10.49 4.90
CA ALA A 17 -17.56 9.42 5.88
C ALA A 17 -16.18 9.22 6.53
N ILE A 18 -15.09 9.32 5.77
CA ILE A 18 -13.71 9.27 6.28
C ILE A 18 -13.43 10.44 7.21
N ARG A 19 -13.82 11.66 6.84
CA ARG A 19 -13.68 12.84 7.74
C ARG A 19 -14.43 12.62 9.05
N LYS A 20 -15.65 12.11 8.98
CA LYS A 20 -16.45 11.80 10.16
C LYS A 20 -15.80 10.72 11.02
N CYS A 21 -15.24 9.67 10.43
CA CYS A 21 -14.45 8.67 11.15
C CYS A 21 -13.30 9.32 11.94
N ASN A 22 -12.54 10.21 11.29
CA ASN A 22 -11.39 10.86 11.91
C ASN A 22 -11.74 11.90 12.98
N LYS A 23 -13.01 12.35 13.01
CA LYS A 23 -13.52 13.25 14.04
C LYS A 23 -14.20 12.51 15.20
N ASP A 24 -15.05 11.54 14.88
CA ASP A 24 -15.98 10.91 15.83
C ASP A 24 -15.53 9.51 16.28
N GLY A 25 -14.60 8.87 15.55
CA GLY A 25 -14.05 7.55 15.83
C GLY A 25 -15.05 6.39 15.75
N SER A 26 -14.66 5.24 16.31
CA SER A 26 -15.51 4.07 16.59
C SER A 26 -16.40 3.64 15.40
N PHE A 27 -17.73 3.63 15.58
CA PHE A 27 -18.70 3.17 14.57
C PHE A 27 -18.70 4.03 13.29
N ALA A 28 -18.31 5.31 13.36
CA ALA A 28 -18.20 6.14 12.17
C ALA A 28 -17.13 5.58 11.21
N CYS A 29 -16.06 4.98 11.74
CA CYS A 29 -15.01 4.36 10.96
C CYS A 29 -15.44 3.04 10.32
N THR A 30 -16.14 2.17 11.05
CA THR A 30 -16.76 0.97 10.45
C THR A 30 -17.73 1.34 9.33
N LYS A 31 -18.56 2.39 9.52
CA LYS A 31 -19.47 2.86 8.48
C LYS A 31 -18.72 3.39 7.26
N ALA A 32 -17.68 4.19 7.46
CA ALA A 32 -16.83 4.70 6.39
C ALA A 32 -16.14 3.56 5.63
N PHE A 33 -15.60 2.57 6.34
CA PHE A 33 -15.00 1.37 5.78
C PHE A 33 -15.96 0.65 4.83
N LEU A 34 -17.17 0.32 5.31
CA LEU A 34 -18.17 -0.39 4.51
C LEU A 34 -18.64 0.43 3.31
N GLN A 35 -18.92 1.72 3.51
CA GLN A 35 -19.43 2.59 2.46
C GLN A 35 -18.40 2.80 1.34
N CYS A 36 -17.17 3.14 1.69
CA CYS A 36 -16.11 3.40 0.72
C CYS A 36 -15.71 2.13 -0.04
N ASN A 37 -15.48 1.01 0.66
CA ASN A 37 -15.09 -0.24 -0.02
C ASN A 37 -16.19 -0.74 -0.95
N ARG A 38 -17.46 -0.70 -0.52
CA ARG A 38 -18.59 -1.10 -1.37
C ARG A 38 -18.70 -0.24 -2.63
N ALA A 39 -18.50 1.07 -2.50
CA ALA A 39 -18.73 1.99 -3.60
C ALA A 39 -17.54 2.12 -4.56
N LEU A 40 -16.31 2.00 -4.04
CA LEU A 40 -15.09 2.34 -4.78
C LEU A 40 -14.20 1.13 -5.05
N PHE A 41 -14.26 0.06 -4.25
CA PHE A 41 -13.38 -1.10 -4.39
C PHE A 41 -14.11 -2.31 -4.98
N SER A 42 -15.30 -2.64 -4.45
CA SER A 42 -16.10 -3.77 -4.94
C SER A 42 -16.40 -3.75 -6.44
N PRO A 43 -16.70 -2.60 -7.10
CA PRO A 43 -16.95 -2.58 -8.55
C PRO A 43 -15.76 -3.03 -9.39
N TYR A 44 -14.53 -2.86 -8.88
CA TYR A 44 -13.32 -3.37 -9.53
C TYR A 44 -13.20 -4.89 -9.34
N GLN A 45 -13.40 -5.38 -8.11
CA GLN A 45 -13.35 -6.81 -7.80
C GLN A 45 -14.42 -7.61 -8.56
N GLU A 46 -15.62 -7.05 -8.73
CA GLU A 46 -16.73 -7.66 -9.49
C GLU A 46 -16.38 -7.93 -10.97
N LYS A 47 -15.36 -7.24 -11.52
CA LYS A 47 -14.85 -7.52 -12.87
C LYS A 47 -13.93 -8.74 -12.94
N GLY A 48 -13.62 -9.37 -11.80
CA GLY A 48 -12.70 -10.51 -11.72
C GLY A 48 -11.24 -10.13 -12.01
N LEU A 49 -10.88 -8.87 -11.83
CA LEU A 49 -9.52 -8.38 -12.00
C LEU A 49 -8.74 -8.52 -10.68
N ASN A 50 -7.42 -8.74 -10.77
CA ASN A 50 -6.56 -8.86 -9.61
C ASN A 50 -6.31 -7.46 -8.99
N PRO A 51 -6.78 -7.20 -7.76
CA PRO A 51 -6.65 -5.88 -7.15
C PRO A 51 -5.22 -5.56 -6.71
N TYR A 52 -4.31 -6.53 -6.76
CA TYR A 52 -2.88 -6.36 -6.49
C TYR A 52 -2.05 -6.22 -7.77
N ASP A 53 -2.63 -6.52 -8.93
CA ASP A 53 -2.02 -6.35 -10.25
C ASP A 53 -3.08 -6.18 -11.34
N MET A 54 -3.29 -4.93 -11.77
CA MET A 54 -4.34 -4.57 -12.72
C MET A 54 -4.20 -5.18 -14.11
N ARG A 55 -3.08 -5.83 -14.41
CA ARG A 55 -2.81 -6.48 -15.70
C ARG A 55 -3.36 -7.90 -15.75
N GLN A 56 -3.73 -8.46 -14.61
CA GLN A 56 -4.09 -9.86 -14.46
C GLN A 56 -5.54 -10.02 -14.03
N LYS A 57 -6.11 -11.19 -14.35
CA LYS A 57 -7.36 -11.64 -13.74
C LYS A 57 -7.06 -12.21 -12.35
N CYS A 58 -8.05 -12.18 -11.46
CA CYS A 58 -7.97 -12.83 -10.16
C CYS A 58 -8.29 -14.32 -10.34
N GLU A 59 -7.27 -15.15 -10.55
CA GLU A 59 -7.45 -16.59 -10.80
C GLU A 59 -7.66 -17.40 -9.51
N HIS A 60 -7.08 -16.95 -8.39
CA HIS A 60 -7.11 -17.66 -7.10
C HIS A 60 -7.69 -16.79 -5.97
N PRO A 61 -8.99 -16.49 -5.95
CA PRO A 61 -9.60 -15.69 -4.87
C PRO A 61 -9.46 -16.39 -3.50
N PRO A 62 -9.39 -15.63 -2.38
CA PRO A 62 -9.59 -14.18 -2.27
C PRO A 62 -8.31 -13.34 -2.47
N LEU A 63 -7.13 -13.96 -2.44
CA LEU A 63 -5.83 -13.25 -2.53
C LEU A 63 -5.30 -13.14 -3.98
N CYS A 64 -5.98 -13.75 -4.94
CA CYS A 64 -5.70 -13.71 -6.38
C CYS A 64 -4.38 -14.36 -6.84
N TYR A 65 -3.66 -15.04 -5.95
CA TYR A 65 -2.44 -15.80 -6.24
C TYR A 65 -2.50 -17.21 -5.62
N ASP A 66 -1.76 -18.15 -6.20
CA ASP A 66 -1.65 -19.51 -5.65
C ASP A 66 -0.62 -19.57 -4.52
N PHE A 67 -1.12 -19.82 -3.31
CA PHE A 67 -0.29 -20.01 -2.11
C PHE A 67 -0.16 -21.48 -1.70
N SER A 68 -0.71 -22.43 -2.46
CA SER A 68 -0.80 -23.85 -2.10
C SER A 68 0.55 -24.49 -1.74
N HIS A 69 1.63 -24.05 -2.38
CA HIS A 69 2.98 -24.51 -2.07
C HIS A 69 3.45 -24.07 -0.67
N ILE A 70 3.15 -22.83 -0.28
CA ILE A 70 3.49 -22.29 1.05
C ILE A 70 2.62 -22.98 2.09
N ASP A 71 1.32 -23.08 1.82
CA ASP A 71 0.33 -23.80 2.62
C ASP A 71 0.78 -25.23 2.94
N LYS A 72 1.19 -25.97 1.91
CA LYS A 72 1.68 -27.35 2.04
C LYS A 72 2.97 -27.42 2.85
N PHE A 73 3.91 -26.50 2.62
CA PHE A 73 5.19 -26.50 3.30
C PHE A 73 5.05 -26.17 4.80
N LEU A 74 4.31 -25.11 5.15
CA LEU A 74 4.17 -24.65 6.53
C LEU A 74 3.21 -25.50 7.37
N ASN A 75 2.39 -26.32 6.73
CA ASN A 75 1.57 -27.34 7.39
C ASN A 75 2.17 -28.76 7.35
N ASP A 76 3.38 -28.93 6.79
CA ASP A 76 4.10 -30.20 6.91
C ASP A 76 4.55 -30.42 8.36
N LYS A 77 4.29 -31.61 8.91
CA LYS A 77 4.59 -31.91 10.32
C LYS A 77 6.07 -31.77 10.65
N LYS A 78 6.97 -32.21 9.76
CA LYS A 78 8.41 -32.10 10.01
C LYS A 78 8.85 -30.65 10.05
N VAL A 79 8.28 -29.82 9.16
CA VAL A 79 8.52 -28.36 9.17
C VAL A 79 8.01 -27.74 10.46
N GLN A 80 6.80 -28.11 10.92
CA GLN A 80 6.24 -27.60 12.17
C GLN A 80 7.04 -28.05 13.41
N GLU A 81 7.47 -29.31 13.46
CA GLU A 81 8.32 -29.86 14.52
C GLU A 81 9.67 -29.12 14.59
N GLU A 82 10.32 -28.90 13.45
CA GLU A 82 11.59 -28.16 13.36
C GLU A 82 11.43 -26.69 13.80
N LEU A 83 10.30 -26.06 13.48
CA LEU A 83 9.98 -24.70 13.89
C LEU A 83 9.45 -24.61 15.34
N GLY A 84 9.19 -25.73 16.00
CA GLY A 84 8.63 -25.78 17.35
C GLY A 84 7.19 -25.26 17.46
N VAL A 85 6.38 -25.40 16.40
CA VAL A 85 4.98 -24.97 16.35
C VAL A 85 4.04 -26.15 16.19
N ASN A 86 2.77 -26.00 16.57
CA ASN A 86 1.76 -27.06 16.47
C ASN A 86 0.39 -26.55 15.99
N THR A 87 0.37 -25.43 15.28
CA THR A 87 -0.85 -24.75 14.82
C THR A 87 -0.95 -24.83 13.31
N LYS A 88 -2.17 -24.98 12.79
CA LYS A 88 -2.44 -24.91 11.35
C LYS A 88 -2.09 -23.51 10.83
N TRP A 89 -1.17 -23.45 9.88
CA TRP A 89 -0.84 -22.22 9.18
C TRP A 89 -1.93 -21.85 8.17
N GLN A 90 -2.12 -20.55 7.98
CA GLN A 90 -2.99 -19.92 6.98
C GLN A 90 -2.41 -18.54 6.64
N GLU A 91 -2.61 -18.06 5.41
CA GLU A 91 -2.05 -16.79 4.92
C GLU A 91 -2.57 -15.59 5.73
N CYS A 92 -3.87 -15.60 6.04
CA CYS A 92 -4.57 -14.49 6.68
C CYS A 92 -5.61 -15.01 7.67
N ASN A 93 -5.73 -14.36 8.83
CA ASN A 93 -6.81 -14.63 9.77
C ASN A 93 -7.98 -13.67 9.51
N THR A 94 -9.05 -14.18 8.89
CA THR A 94 -10.24 -13.37 8.55
C THR A 94 -10.95 -12.80 9.77
N LEU A 95 -10.93 -13.51 10.91
CA LEU A 95 -11.56 -13.01 12.14
C LEU A 95 -10.86 -11.75 12.64
N VAL A 96 -9.52 -11.75 12.68
CA VAL A 96 -8.74 -10.57 13.05
C VAL A 96 -9.04 -9.42 12.08
N ASN A 97 -9.06 -9.68 10.77
CA ASN A 97 -9.40 -8.66 9.78
C ASN A 97 -10.77 -8.03 10.02
N ILE A 98 -11.80 -8.82 10.30
CA ILE A 98 -13.15 -8.32 10.58
C ILE A 98 -13.18 -7.48 11.88
N LEU A 99 -12.51 -7.96 12.93
CA LEU A 99 -12.48 -7.28 14.23
C LEU A 99 -11.80 -5.90 14.18
N PHE A 100 -10.93 -5.67 13.21
CA PHE A 100 -10.18 -4.41 13.02
C PHE A 100 -10.71 -3.53 11.88
N ASN A 101 -11.91 -3.79 11.34
CA ASN A 101 -12.44 -2.97 10.24
C ASN A 101 -12.67 -1.48 10.62
N TRP A 102 -12.81 -1.19 11.91
CA TRP A 102 -12.98 0.16 12.43
C TRP A 102 -11.67 0.96 12.39
N ASP A 103 -10.53 0.29 12.29
CA ASP A 103 -9.20 0.91 12.27
C ASP A 103 -8.84 1.48 10.89
N PHE A 104 -9.38 0.87 9.82
CA PHE A 104 -8.97 1.10 8.43
C PHE A 104 -9.06 2.55 7.96
N MET A 105 -10.04 3.31 8.44
CA MET A 105 -10.31 4.68 7.97
C MET A 105 -9.67 5.78 8.83
N HIS A 106 -8.88 5.39 9.84
CA HIS A 106 -8.14 6.33 10.65
C HIS A 106 -6.97 6.98 9.90
N ASN A 107 -6.70 8.22 10.26
CA ASN A 107 -5.61 9.01 9.73
C ASN A 107 -4.32 8.72 10.51
N PHE A 108 -3.49 7.83 9.97
CA PHE A 108 -2.18 7.53 10.52
C PHE A 108 -1.03 8.26 9.82
N HIS A 109 -1.25 8.87 8.65
CA HIS A 109 -0.13 9.45 7.88
C HIS A 109 0.51 10.65 8.59
N GLN A 110 -0.25 11.38 9.40
CA GLN A 110 0.25 12.51 10.20
C GLN A 110 1.32 12.08 11.20
N LEU A 111 1.31 10.82 11.63
CA LEU A 111 2.33 10.29 12.55
C LEU A 111 3.72 10.25 11.92
N LEU A 112 3.84 10.33 10.58
CA LEU A 112 5.13 10.31 9.90
C LEU A 112 5.91 11.61 10.08
N SER A 113 5.23 12.74 10.21
CA SER A 113 5.87 14.06 10.26
C SER A 113 6.85 14.17 11.42
N ASP A 114 6.40 13.83 12.63
CA ASP A 114 7.24 13.82 13.84
C ASP A 114 8.42 12.84 13.72
N GLN A 115 8.22 11.70 13.04
CA GLN A 115 9.30 10.74 12.83
C GLN A 115 10.37 11.31 11.90
N ILE A 116 9.96 11.93 10.79
CA ILE A 116 10.88 12.54 9.83
C ILE A 116 11.63 13.70 10.50
N GLU A 117 10.90 14.57 11.21
CA GLU A 117 11.46 15.75 11.87
C GLU A 117 12.34 15.42 13.09
N SER A 118 12.26 14.20 13.63
CA SER A 118 13.20 13.69 14.65
C SER A 118 14.44 13.00 14.07
N GLY A 119 14.63 13.03 12.74
CA GLY A 119 15.80 12.47 12.07
C GLY A 119 15.58 11.08 11.45
N THR A 120 14.35 10.57 11.44
CA THR A 120 14.05 9.26 10.82
C THR A 120 13.99 9.39 9.30
N ARG A 121 14.50 8.38 8.61
CA ARG A 121 14.42 8.26 7.14
C ARG A 121 13.25 7.37 6.76
N VAL A 122 12.28 7.93 6.04
CA VAL A 122 11.05 7.28 5.61
C VAL A 122 11.02 7.15 4.08
N LEU A 123 10.74 5.95 3.58
CA LEU A 123 10.54 5.66 2.16
C LEU A 123 9.15 5.07 1.95
N ILE A 124 8.34 5.77 1.16
CA ILE A 124 7.08 5.26 0.62
C ILE A 124 7.37 4.68 -0.76
N TYR A 125 7.25 3.37 -0.90
CA TYR A 125 7.56 2.64 -2.12
C TYR A 125 6.33 1.94 -2.67
N VAL A 126 5.97 2.21 -3.93
CA VAL A 126 4.68 1.76 -4.48
C VAL A 126 4.82 1.33 -5.94
N GLY A 127 4.28 0.16 -6.29
CA GLY A 127 4.22 -0.35 -7.66
C GLY A 127 3.19 0.39 -8.52
N ASP A 128 3.46 0.52 -9.82
CA ASP A 128 2.60 1.27 -10.75
C ASP A 128 1.40 0.48 -11.29
N VAL A 129 1.32 -0.82 -11.01
CA VAL A 129 0.25 -1.73 -11.46
C VAL A 129 -0.71 -2.18 -10.36
N ASP A 130 -0.48 -1.78 -9.10
CA ASP A 130 -1.38 -2.09 -7.98
C ASP A 130 -2.63 -1.18 -8.04
N TYR A 131 -3.82 -1.77 -7.88
CA TYR A 131 -5.07 -1.03 -7.76
C TYR A 131 -5.35 -0.62 -6.32
N SER A 132 -5.20 -1.57 -5.39
CA SER A 132 -5.61 -1.46 -3.99
C SER A 132 -4.87 -0.34 -3.28
N CYS A 133 -3.54 -0.30 -3.43
CA CYS A 133 -2.68 0.73 -2.87
C CYS A 133 -1.93 1.46 -3.99
N ASN A 134 -2.66 1.91 -5.01
CA ASN A 134 -2.08 2.50 -6.22
C ASN A 134 -1.12 3.67 -5.97
N TRP A 135 -0.14 3.80 -6.87
CA TRP A 135 0.89 4.85 -6.80
C TRP A 135 0.31 6.28 -6.93
N ILE A 136 -0.83 6.46 -7.58
CA ILE A 136 -1.46 7.78 -7.78
C ILE A 136 -1.97 8.32 -6.44
N GLY A 137 -2.72 7.50 -5.70
CA GLY A 137 -3.22 7.83 -4.37
C GLY A 137 -2.08 8.02 -3.39
N ASN A 138 -1.08 7.14 -3.43
CA ASN A 138 0.09 7.25 -2.58
C ASN A 138 0.91 8.51 -2.84
N LYS A 139 1.14 8.86 -4.10
CA LYS A 139 1.83 10.11 -4.47
C LYS A 139 1.04 11.34 -4.03
N LYS A 140 -0.29 11.32 -4.19
CA LYS A 140 -1.14 12.43 -3.79
C LYS A 140 -1.06 12.70 -2.29
N TRP A 141 -1.16 11.69 -1.43
CA TRP A 141 -1.03 11.96 0.01
C TRP A 141 0.40 12.33 0.39
N ALA A 142 1.43 11.74 -0.24
CA ALA A 142 2.83 12.10 0.03
C ALA A 142 3.14 13.57 -0.28
N LEU A 143 2.56 14.14 -1.35
CA LEU A 143 2.69 15.57 -1.67
C LEU A 143 1.90 16.50 -0.72
N ASN A 144 0.87 15.96 -0.07
CA ASN A 144 0.02 16.69 0.88
C ASN A 144 0.40 16.44 2.35
N LEU A 145 1.39 15.56 2.62
CA LEU A 145 1.90 15.36 3.97
C LEU A 145 2.41 16.69 4.50
N GLU A 146 1.92 17.09 5.67
CA GLU A 146 2.34 18.31 6.35
C GLU A 146 3.58 18.01 7.18
N TRP A 147 4.72 18.56 6.80
CA TRP A 147 6.00 18.41 7.51
C TRP A 147 6.94 19.54 7.09
N GLN A 148 8.01 19.76 7.86
CA GLN A 148 8.96 20.85 7.65
C GLN A 148 9.55 20.90 6.23
N GLY A 149 9.70 19.73 5.60
CA GLY A 149 10.27 19.59 4.25
C GLY A 149 9.25 19.63 3.09
N GLN A 150 7.96 19.87 3.36
CA GLN A 150 6.89 19.74 2.36
C GLN A 150 7.10 20.62 1.13
N GLU A 151 7.45 21.89 1.33
CA GLU A 151 7.64 22.83 0.22
C GLU A 151 8.80 22.41 -0.68
N GLN A 152 9.93 22.03 -0.08
CA GLN A 152 11.10 21.53 -0.83
C GLN A 152 10.73 20.25 -1.56
N PHE A 153 9.97 19.35 -0.92
CA PHE A 153 9.55 18.09 -1.52
C PHE A 153 8.65 18.31 -2.72
N ASN A 154 7.70 19.24 -2.63
CA ASN A 154 6.80 19.58 -3.73
C ASN A 154 7.53 20.27 -4.90
N LYS A 155 8.60 21.03 -4.63
CA LYS A 155 9.49 21.63 -5.63
C LYS A 155 10.42 20.64 -6.35
N GLN A 156 10.72 19.49 -5.75
CA GLN A 156 11.56 18.47 -6.40
C GLN A 156 10.87 17.89 -7.64
N GLU A 157 11.67 17.39 -8.59
CA GLU A 157 11.17 16.57 -9.69
C GLU A 157 11.31 15.08 -9.36
N ASP A 158 10.51 14.27 -10.03
CA ASP A 158 10.61 12.81 -9.96
C ASP A 158 11.76 12.35 -10.87
N ARG A 159 12.87 11.93 -10.25
CA ARG A 159 14.09 11.52 -10.96
C ARG A 159 14.12 10.02 -11.16
N ASP A 160 14.75 9.56 -12.23
CA ASP A 160 14.93 8.13 -12.47
C ASP A 160 15.75 7.49 -11.35
N TYR A 161 15.19 6.44 -10.75
CA TYR A 161 15.88 5.57 -9.83
C TYR A 161 16.49 4.40 -10.60
N LYS A 162 17.80 4.19 -10.46
CA LYS A 162 18.51 3.08 -11.11
C LYS A 162 18.77 1.96 -10.11
N ASN A 163 18.56 0.72 -10.54
CA ASN A 163 18.92 -0.46 -9.76
C ASN A 163 20.45 -0.69 -9.76
N THR A 164 20.88 -1.77 -9.09
CA THR A 164 22.29 -2.15 -8.99
C THR A 164 22.96 -2.48 -10.32
N SER A 165 22.19 -2.82 -11.37
CA SER A 165 22.70 -3.02 -12.73
C SER A 165 22.70 -1.75 -13.58
N GLY A 166 22.37 -0.59 -13.01
CA GLY A 166 22.33 0.70 -13.70
C GLY A 166 21.08 0.92 -14.56
N LYS A 167 20.14 -0.03 -14.57
CA LYS A 167 18.87 0.08 -15.30
C LYS A 167 17.89 0.92 -14.50
N VAL A 168 17.15 1.82 -15.16
CA VAL A 168 16.04 2.53 -14.51
C VAL A 168 15.05 1.49 -14.01
N ALA A 169 14.66 1.61 -12.74
CA ALA A 169 13.79 0.70 -11.98
C ALA A 169 12.54 1.42 -11.40
N GLY A 170 12.47 2.74 -11.56
CA GLY A 170 11.37 3.55 -11.07
C GLY A 170 11.71 5.03 -11.10
N LYS A 171 10.90 5.82 -10.42
CA LYS A 171 11.12 7.24 -10.19
C LYS A 171 11.09 7.53 -8.70
N VAL A 172 11.98 8.42 -8.26
CA VAL A 172 12.13 8.81 -6.86
C VAL A 172 12.10 10.32 -6.72
N ARG A 173 11.43 10.77 -5.66
CA ARG A 173 11.43 12.13 -5.15
C ARG A 173 11.88 12.08 -3.70
N SER A 174 12.77 12.95 -3.27
CA SER A 174 13.31 12.89 -1.90
C SER A 174 13.77 14.26 -1.41
N VAL A 175 13.59 14.49 -0.12
CA VAL A 175 14.16 15.62 0.62
C VAL A 175 14.75 15.11 1.92
N THR A 176 15.92 15.64 2.28
CA THR A 176 16.61 15.37 3.53
C THR A 176 16.74 16.68 4.30
N LEU A 177 16.39 16.67 5.58
CA LEU A 177 16.53 17.77 6.52
C LEU A 177 17.95 17.78 7.11
N ASP A 178 18.36 18.92 7.67
CA ASP A 178 19.72 19.09 8.23
C ASP A 178 20.03 18.12 9.38
N ASN A 179 18.99 17.66 10.10
CA ASN A 179 19.12 16.68 11.18
C ASN A 179 19.18 15.22 10.68
N GLY A 180 19.25 14.99 9.36
CA GLY A 180 19.30 13.66 8.75
C GLY A 180 17.94 13.01 8.49
N GLY A 181 16.85 13.64 8.93
CA GLY A 181 15.49 13.21 8.61
C GLY A 181 15.26 13.22 7.11
N GLN A 182 14.60 12.20 6.56
CA GLN A 182 14.40 12.09 5.13
C GLN A 182 13.00 11.59 4.81
N PHE A 183 12.35 12.21 3.83
CA PHE A 183 11.13 11.68 3.23
C PHE A 183 11.34 11.42 1.75
N SER A 184 11.07 10.20 1.34
CA SER A 184 11.21 9.72 -0.03
C SER A 184 9.92 9.08 -0.51
N PHE A 185 9.50 9.42 -1.72
CA PHE A 185 8.47 8.70 -2.45
C PHE A 185 9.10 8.03 -3.67
N MET A 186 8.87 6.74 -3.85
CA MET A 186 9.35 5.96 -4.99
C MET A 186 8.18 5.27 -5.68
N GLN A 187 7.95 5.66 -6.93
CA GLN A 187 7.13 4.90 -7.87
C GLN A 187 8.02 3.84 -8.53
N ARG A 188 7.75 2.57 -8.27
CA ARG A 188 8.34 1.46 -8.99
C ARG A 188 7.53 1.20 -10.25
N GLY A 189 8.19 1.14 -11.39
CA GLY A 189 7.52 0.80 -12.64
C GLY A 189 7.70 -0.66 -13.02
N TRP A 190 6.60 -1.34 -13.34
CA TRP A 190 6.61 -2.67 -13.95
C TRP A 190 7.45 -2.69 -15.24
N ALA A 191 7.30 -1.65 -16.07
CA ALA A 191 7.98 -1.51 -17.37
C ALA A 191 9.52 -1.57 -17.25
N TYR A 192 10.03 -1.36 -16.03
CA TYR A 192 11.45 -1.43 -15.74
C TYR A 192 11.98 -2.84 -15.44
N GLY A 193 11.11 -3.86 -15.44
CA GLY A 193 11.46 -5.26 -15.17
C GLY A 193 11.76 -5.50 -13.70
N ALA A 194 11.15 -4.70 -12.83
CA ALA A 194 11.43 -4.74 -11.41
C ALA A 194 10.55 -5.78 -10.68
N ASP A 195 9.38 -6.17 -11.18
CA ASP A 195 8.52 -7.09 -10.45
C ASP A 195 8.91 -8.55 -10.70
N GLY A 196 9.23 -9.25 -9.62
CA GLY A 196 9.21 -10.71 -9.58
C GLY A 196 7.78 -11.23 -9.51
N PRO A 197 7.57 -12.57 -9.50
CA PRO A 197 6.24 -13.19 -9.53
C PRO A 197 5.33 -12.88 -8.32
N ALA A 198 5.84 -12.13 -7.32
CA ALA A 198 5.03 -11.42 -6.36
C ALA A 198 5.55 -9.97 -6.33
N GLY A 199 4.66 -8.98 -6.43
CA GLY A 199 4.96 -7.54 -6.49
C GLY A 199 5.68 -6.93 -5.28
N GLY A 200 6.51 -7.70 -4.57
CA GLY A 200 7.29 -7.30 -3.42
C GLY A 200 8.74 -7.75 -3.54
N ILE A 201 9.55 -7.09 -4.37
CA ILE A 201 10.98 -7.02 -4.04
C ILE A 201 11.17 -5.79 -3.15
N SER A 202 11.53 -6.06 -1.90
CA SER A 202 11.85 -5.07 -0.87
C SER A 202 12.92 -4.08 -1.35
N PRO A 203 12.72 -2.76 -1.19
CA PRO A 203 13.78 -1.78 -1.42
C PRO A 203 14.99 -1.98 -0.49
N TYR A 204 14.84 -2.68 0.65
CA TYR A 204 15.95 -2.97 1.57
C TYR A 204 16.92 -4.04 1.04
N ALA A 205 16.56 -4.80 0.01
CA ALA A 205 17.51 -5.67 -0.70
C ALA A 205 18.49 -4.85 -1.58
N GLN A 206 18.23 -3.56 -1.77
CA GLN A 206 19.03 -2.67 -2.60
C GLN A 206 19.41 -1.44 -1.76
N ARG A 207 20.61 -1.46 -1.18
CA ARG A 207 21.21 -0.32 -0.45
C ARG A 207 20.88 0.98 -1.19
N LEU A 208 20.11 1.86 -0.54
CA LEU A 208 20.01 3.25 -0.98
C LEU A 208 21.43 3.81 -1.02
N PRO A 209 21.88 4.41 -2.13
CA PRO A 209 23.18 5.07 -2.17
C PRO A 209 23.25 6.09 -1.03
N ARG A 210 24.36 6.07 -0.29
CA ARG A 210 24.65 7.05 0.75
C ARG A 210 24.84 8.42 0.12
#